data_AF-A0A538PAD6-F1
#
_entry.id   AF-A0A538PAD6-F1
#
_cell.length_a   1.000
_cell.length_b   1.000
_cell.length_c   1.000
_cell.angle_alpha   90.00
_cell.angle_beta   90.00
_cell.angle_gamma   90.00
#
_symmetry.space_group_name_H-M   'P 1'
#
loop_
_entity.id
_entity.type
_entity.pdbx_description
1 polymer ?
#
loop_
_entity_poly.entity_id
_entity_poly.type
_entity_poly.pdbx_seq_one_letter_code
_entity_poly.pdbx_strand_id
1 'polypeptide(L)'
;MPKKKLWSNEVFLRHVRDYLPMDAAVWHTDEKGRPSGSAISTGMVENHFYLFDAEAVLAVSHAIEELALEEANGFLLATMQDFKNFEPHRERYWQLAATLEEARVIGKGKRLPRHGHLKFLATNDRALGQYWTVLYQGHQRQAMLVCRQANEAKDFEKRLFEGFYTFNTGLIIRVRRDIEGIMARRASQMREFERVRAIDRGAKQLGLQFTREHKAVEDALRKLQIAGDRYQPRHFAADLEKSLNRLKLLSDKLPGLMGAAGSRLAA
;
A
#
# COMPACT_ATOMS: atom_id res chain seq x y z
N MET A 1 5.06 -25.66 -22.63
CA MET A 1 5.61 -24.41 -22.05
C MET A 1 5.54 -24.52 -20.53
N PRO A 2 6.65 -24.38 -19.79
CA PRO A 2 6.58 -24.44 -18.34
C PRO A 2 5.86 -23.17 -17.85
N LYS A 3 4.72 -23.34 -17.16
CA LYS A 3 4.04 -22.26 -16.44
C LYS A 3 5.03 -21.72 -15.40
N LYS A 4 5.69 -20.61 -15.70
CA LYS A 4 6.69 -20.01 -14.81
C LYS A 4 6.00 -19.29 -13.66
N LYS A 5 6.53 -19.53 -12.46
CA LYS A 5 6.03 -19.12 -11.15
C LYS A 5 5.95 -17.59 -11.09
N LEU A 6 4.74 -17.04 -10.95
CA LEU A 6 4.55 -15.68 -10.43
C LEU A 6 5.39 -15.56 -9.15
N TRP A 7 6.08 -14.42 -8.94
CA TRP A 7 6.77 -14.20 -7.67
C TRP A 7 5.76 -14.33 -6.54
N SER A 8 6.00 -15.29 -5.64
CA SER A 8 5.22 -15.36 -4.43
C SER A 8 5.61 -14.17 -3.55
N ASN A 9 4.66 -13.70 -2.76
CA ASN A 9 4.90 -12.68 -1.75
C ASN A 9 6.15 -13.01 -0.89
N GLU A 10 6.37 -14.28 -0.56
CA GLU A 10 7.54 -14.74 0.18
C GLU A 10 8.87 -14.45 -0.51
N VAL A 11 8.97 -14.68 -1.83
CA VAL A 11 10.19 -14.39 -2.60
C VAL A 11 10.46 -12.89 -2.58
N PHE A 12 9.45 -12.08 -2.86
CA PHE A 12 9.58 -10.62 -2.82
C PHE A 12 10.06 -10.13 -1.45
N LEU A 13 9.45 -10.61 -0.37
CA LEU A 13 9.84 -10.20 0.98
C LEU A 13 11.25 -10.64 1.37
N ARG A 14 11.79 -11.71 0.78
CA ARG A 14 13.20 -12.06 0.94
C ARG A 14 14.09 -10.97 0.33
N HIS A 15 13.80 -10.53 -0.89
CA HIS A 15 14.54 -9.42 -1.51
C HIS A 15 14.40 -8.12 -0.72
N VAL A 16 13.20 -7.81 -0.18
CA VAL A 16 13.03 -6.64 0.70
C VAL A 16 13.97 -6.71 1.91
N ARG A 17 14.11 -7.88 2.55
CA ARG A 17 15.00 -8.07 3.70
C ARG A 17 16.47 -7.88 3.36
N ASP A 18 16.89 -8.21 2.14
CA ASP A 18 18.28 -8.01 1.70
C ASP A 18 18.67 -6.52 1.65
N TYR A 19 17.69 -5.62 1.51
CA TYR A 19 17.89 -4.17 1.52
C TYR A 19 17.46 -3.49 2.80
N LEU A 20 16.87 -4.20 3.76
CA LEU A 20 16.26 -3.59 4.95
C LEU A 20 17.32 -3.37 6.04
N PRO A 21 17.65 -2.12 6.40
CA PRO A 21 18.51 -1.83 7.55
C PRO A 21 17.93 -2.36 8.86
N MET A 22 18.79 -2.57 9.86
CA MET A 22 18.39 -3.04 11.20
C MET A 22 17.42 -2.09 11.91
N ASP A 23 17.50 -0.79 11.62
CA ASP A 23 16.71 0.28 12.22
C ASP A 23 15.46 0.64 11.41
N ALA A 24 15.28 0.06 10.23
CA ALA A 24 14.10 0.31 9.41
C ALA A 24 12.85 -0.29 10.03
N ALA A 25 11.75 0.44 9.89
CA ALA A 25 10.49 0.11 10.53
C ALA A 25 9.32 0.11 9.53
N VAL A 26 8.56 -0.97 9.60
CA VAL A 26 7.25 -1.09 8.97
C VAL A 26 6.23 -1.38 10.05
N TRP A 27 5.16 -0.59 10.09
CA TRP A 27 4.05 -0.78 11.01
C TRP A 27 2.78 -1.21 10.28
N HIS A 28 2.06 -2.14 10.91
CA HIS A 28 0.63 -2.31 10.63
C HIS A 28 -0.10 -1.01 10.92
N THR A 29 -1.16 -0.74 10.16
CA THR A 29 -2.02 0.41 10.41
C THR A 29 -3.38 -0.03 10.94
N ASP A 30 -3.93 0.72 11.89
CA ASP A 30 -5.29 0.54 12.40
C ASP A 30 -6.36 1.09 11.42
N GLU A 31 -7.64 1.03 11.80
CA GLU A 31 -8.74 1.54 10.98
C GLU A 31 -8.67 3.05 10.69
N LYS A 32 -7.85 3.78 11.45
CA LYS A 32 -7.60 5.23 11.32
C LYS A 32 -6.29 5.52 10.59
N GLY A 33 -5.54 4.51 10.18
CA GLY A 33 -4.22 4.66 9.55
C GLY A 33 -3.08 4.91 10.54
N ARG A 34 -3.27 4.67 11.85
CA ARG A 34 -2.24 4.87 12.87
C ARG A 34 -1.43 3.58 13.07
N PRO A 35 -0.15 3.68 13.45
CA PRO A 35 0.68 2.49 13.68
C PRO A 35 0.14 1.68 14.87
N SER A 36 -0.02 0.37 14.69
CA SER A 36 -0.56 -0.55 15.70
C SER A 36 0.39 -1.67 16.16
N GLY A 37 1.42 -1.99 15.36
CA GLY A 37 2.44 -2.98 15.68
C GLY A 37 3.45 -3.15 14.54
N SER A 38 4.60 -3.80 14.79
CA SER A 38 5.60 -4.06 13.75
C SER A 38 5.10 -5.10 12.75
N ALA A 39 5.22 -4.78 11.45
CA ALA A 39 4.87 -5.69 10.35
C ALA A 39 6.07 -6.50 9.84
N ILE A 40 7.30 -6.10 10.18
CA ILE A 40 8.52 -6.81 9.74
C ILE A 40 8.56 -8.22 10.35
N SER A 41 8.21 -8.34 11.65
CA SER A 41 8.26 -9.62 12.38
C SER A 41 7.14 -10.58 11.99
N THR A 42 5.96 -10.07 11.64
CA THR A 42 4.79 -10.88 11.24
C THR A 42 4.76 -11.20 9.75
N GLY A 43 5.60 -10.53 8.96
CA GLY A 43 5.52 -10.53 7.50
C GLY A 43 4.51 -9.51 6.97
N MET A 44 4.77 -9.02 5.76
CA MET A 44 3.85 -8.15 5.03
C MET A 44 3.02 -8.96 4.03
N VAL A 45 1.86 -8.43 3.64
CA VAL A 45 0.92 -9.04 2.71
C VAL A 45 0.64 -8.08 1.58
N GLU A 46 0.59 -8.61 0.36
CA GLU A 46 0.25 -7.86 -0.83
C GLU A 46 -1.12 -7.14 -0.68
N ASN A 47 -1.23 -5.93 -1.22
CA ASN A 47 -2.45 -5.12 -1.21
C ASN A 47 -2.94 -4.72 0.19
N HIS A 48 -2.09 -4.81 1.21
CA HIS A 48 -2.38 -4.33 2.56
C HIS A 48 -1.66 -3.02 2.84
N PHE A 49 -2.33 -2.08 3.53
CA PHE A 49 -1.72 -0.80 3.86
C PHE A 49 -0.84 -0.87 5.10
N TYR A 50 0.38 -0.39 4.95
CA TYR A 50 1.38 -0.26 6.00
C TYR A 50 1.81 1.20 6.13
N LEU A 51 2.38 1.51 7.29
CA LEU A 51 3.17 2.71 7.50
C LEU A 51 4.63 2.31 7.42
N PHE A 52 5.39 2.97 6.55
CA PHE A 52 6.81 2.75 6.34
C PHE A 52 7.57 4.01 6.80
N ASP A 53 8.73 3.83 7.39
CA ASP A 53 9.72 4.90 7.40
C ASP A 53 10.45 5.03 6.06
N ALA A 54 11.37 5.97 5.97
CA ALA A 54 12.13 6.27 4.76
C ALA A 54 12.95 5.06 4.28
N GLU A 55 13.68 4.41 5.19
CA GLU A 55 14.53 3.26 4.89
C GLU A 55 13.72 2.06 4.40
N ALA A 56 12.58 1.78 5.04
CA ALA A 56 11.72 0.69 4.62
C ALA A 56 11.08 0.93 3.24
N VAL A 57 10.68 2.18 2.92
CA VAL A 57 10.22 2.52 1.57
C VAL A 57 11.33 2.31 0.55
N LEU A 58 12.57 2.69 0.85
CA LEU A 58 13.71 2.47 -0.03
C LEU A 58 14.00 0.98 -0.21
N ALA A 59 13.97 0.18 0.85
CA ALA A 59 14.19 -1.26 0.77
C ALA A 59 13.16 -1.95 -0.16
N VAL A 60 11.88 -1.60 -0.03
CA VAL A 60 10.82 -2.12 -0.90
C VAL A 60 10.98 -1.61 -2.34
N SER A 61 11.39 -0.36 -2.52
CA SER A 61 11.70 0.23 -3.83
C SER A 61 12.84 -0.52 -4.52
N HIS A 62 13.94 -0.74 -3.81
CA HIS A 62 15.11 -1.47 -4.31
C HIS A 62 14.77 -2.91 -4.67
N ALA A 63 13.91 -3.60 -3.90
CA ALA A 63 13.46 -4.93 -4.26
C ALA A 63 12.67 -4.98 -5.58
N ILE A 64 11.89 -3.93 -5.91
CA ILE A 64 11.20 -3.80 -7.20
C ILE A 64 12.18 -3.43 -8.32
N GLU A 65 13.17 -2.60 -8.03
CA GLU A 65 14.21 -2.22 -8.98
C GLU A 65 15.13 -3.41 -9.32
N GLU A 66 15.47 -4.24 -8.34
CA GLU A 66 16.22 -5.49 -8.55
C GLU A 66 15.45 -6.45 -9.44
N LEU A 67 14.13 -6.57 -9.23
CA LEU A 67 13.25 -7.33 -10.12
C LEU A 67 13.34 -6.86 -11.58
N ALA A 68 13.43 -5.55 -11.79
CA ALA A 68 13.58 -4.94 -13.11
C ALA A 68 14.97 -5.22 -13.72
N LEU A 69 16.03 -5.21 -12.90
CA LEU A 69 17.38 -5.55 -13.33
C LEU A 69 17.52 -7.03 -13.69
N GLU A 70 16.93 -7.94 -12.90
CA GLU A 70 16.94 -9.39 -13.17
C GLU A 70 16.28 -9.74 -14.51
N GLU A 71 15.16 -9.09 -14.81
CA GLU A 71 14.42 -9.34 -16.04
C GLU A 71 14.98 -8.56 -17.25
N ALA A 72 15.68 -7.43 -16.99
CA ALA A 72 16.42 -6.62 -17.97
C ALA A 72 15.57 -6.25 -19.21
N ASN A 73 14.29 -5.96 -19.00
CA ASN A 73 13.38 -5.52 -20.06
C ASN A 73 12.16 -4.77 -19.49
N GLY A 74 11.38 -4.15 -20.37
CA GLY A 74 10.13 -3.49 -20.01
C GLY A 74 10.32 -2.07 -19.49
N PHE A 75 9.40 -1.65 -18.63
CA PHE A 75 9.21 -0.25 -18.24
C PHE A 75 9.28 -0.04 -16.73
N LEU A 76 10.00 0.98 -16.29
CA LEU A 76 10.04 1.43 -14.90
C LEU A 76 9.61 2.90 -14.76
N LEU A 77 8.75 3.19 -13.78
CA LEU A 77 8.35 4.53 -13.38
C LEU A 77 8.57 4.71 -11.89
N ALA A 78 9.24 5.80 -11.52
CA ALA A 78 9.43 6.20 -10.15
C ALA A 78 8.94 7.64 -9.89
N THR A 79 8.29 7.86 -8.75
CA THR A 79 8.01 9.20 -8.21
C THR A 79 8.81 9.38 -6.94
N MET A 80 9.66 10.40 -6.87
CA MET A 80 10.59 10.61 -5.74
C MET A 80 10.29 11.89 -4.94
N GLN A 81 9.12 12.50 -5.17
CA GLN A 81 8.66 13.79 -4.64
C GLN A 81 9.50 15.00 -5.08
N ASP A 82 10.83 14.95 -4.92
CA ASP A 82 11.82 15.96 -5.31
C ASP A 82 13.02 15.28 -5.98
N PHE A 83 13.59 15.87 -7.02
CA PHE A 83 14.78 15.33 -7.69
C PHE A 83 16.02 15.30 -6.79
N LYS A 84 16.07 16.04 -5.68
CA LYS A 84 17.14 15.87 -4.68
C LYS A 84 17.20 14.46 -4.11
N ASN A 85 16.05 13.79 -4.00
CA ASN A 85 15.96 12.42 -3.51
C ASN A 85 16.48 11.40 -4.55
N PHE A 86 16.67 11.80 -5.82
CA PHE A 86 17.22 10.91 -6.84
C PHE A 86 18.73 10.71 -6.72
N GLU A 87 19.45 11.73 -6.26
CA GLU A 87 20.91 11.76 -6.30
C GLU A 87 21.58 10.57 -5.58
N PRO A 88 21.14 10.14 -4.39
CA PRO A 88 21.68 8.94 -3.73
C PRO A 88 21.46 7.64 -4.51
N HIS A 89 20.48 7.60 -5.43
CA HIS A 89 20.09 6.41 -6.19
C HIS A 89 20.50 6.48 -7.67
N ARG A 90 21.24 7.52 -8.05
CA ARG A 90 21.54 7.82 -9.47
C ARG A 90 22.18 6.66 -10.21
N GLU A 91 23.17 6.02 -9.61
CA GLU A 91 23.91 4.91 -10.25
C GLU A 91 22.99 3.72 -10.55
N ARG A 92 22.10 3.37 -9.61
CA ARG A 92 21.10 2.31 -9.80
C ARG A 92 20.15 2.64 -10.96
N TYR A 93 19.67 3.89 -11.04
CA TYR A 93 18.81 4.31 -12.13
C TYR A 93 19.53 4.40 -13.48
N TRP A 94 20.84 4.64 -13.49
CA TRP A 94 21.64 4.52 -14.71
C TRP A 94 21.77 3.07 -15.18
N GLN A 95 21.97 2.12 -14.26
CA GLN A 95 21.98 0.70 -14.57
C GLN A 95 20.63 0.25 -15.12
N LEU A 96 19.53 0.61 -14.46
CA LEU A 96 18.16 0.36 -14.95
C LEU A 96 17.95 0.94 -16.35
N ALA A 97 18.44 2.14 -16.61
CA ALA A 97 18.30 2.77 -17.91
C ALA A 97 19.19 2.19 -19.02
N ALA A 98 20.17 1.35 -18.66
CA ALA A 98 20.98 0.61 -19.61
C ALA A 98 20.35 -0.74 -20.00
N THR A 99 19.50 -1.30 -19.13
CA THR A 99 18.88 -2.62 -19.35
C THR A 99 17.42 -2.54 -19.79
N LEU A 100 16.68 -1.53 -19.33
CA LEU A 100 15.26 -1.38 -19.61
C LEU A 100 14.99 -0.64 -20.93
N GLU A 101 13.84 -0.92 -21.53
CA GLU A 101 13.37 -0.22 -22.74
C GLU A 101 13.10 1.26 -22.44
N GLU A 102 12.55 1.52 -21.26
CA GLU A 102 12.28 2.86 -20.77
C GLU A 102 12.26 2.93 -19.23
N ALA A 103 12.92 3.95 -18.68
CA ALA A 103 12.84 4.31 -17.27
C ALA A 103 12.41 5.78 -17.14
N ARG A 104 11.49 6.08 -16.22
CA ARG A 104 11.00 7.45 -15.96
C ARG A 104 11.11 7.80 -14.48
N VAL A 105 11.67 8.97 -14.19
CA VAL A 105 11.69 9.55 -12.84
C VAL A 105 10.91 10.84 -12.84
N ILE A 106 9.93 10.94 -11.94
CA ILE A 106 9.07 12.09 -11.74
C ILE A 106 9.41 12.72 -10.39
N GLY A 107 9.64 14.03 -10.38
CA GLY A 107 9.97 14.77 -9.17
C GLY A 107 9.78 16.27 -9.33
N LYS A 108 9.72 16.97 -8.20
CA LYS A 108 9.80 18.43 -8.15
C LYS A 108 11.24 18.90 -8.35
N GLY A 109 11.38 20.15 -8.78
CA GLY A 109 12.66 20.81 -8.96
C GLY A 109 13.08 20.91 -10.43
N LYS A 110 14.33 21.34 -10.63
CA LYS A 110 14.88 21.53 -11.97
C LYS A 110 14.97 20.18 -12.68
N ARG A 111 14.35 20.09 -13.86
CA ARG A 111 14.42 18.90 -14.72
C ARG A 111 15.89 18.55 -15.01
N LEU A 112 16.28 17.33 -14.67
CA LEU A 112 17.60 16.78 -14.98
C LEU A 112 17.68 16.38 -16.46
N PRO A 113 18.88 16.40 -17.08
CA PRO A 113 19.05 15.96 -18.45
C PRO A 113 18.78 14.45 -18.60
N ARG A 114 18.32 14.03 -19.78
CA ARG A 114 18.09 12.62 -20.11
C ARG A 114 19.41 11.84 -20.06
N HIS A 115 19.37 10.60 -19.60
CA HIS A 115 20.52 9.69 -19.61
C HIS A 115 20.11 8.31 -20.17
N GLY A 116 20.55 7.97 -21.39
CA GLY A 116 20.14 6.71 -22.04
C GLY A 116 18.62 6.58 -22.17
N HIS A 117 18.04 5.50 -21.64
CA HIS A 117 16.59 5.29 -21.59
C HIS A 117 15.90 5.98 -20.40
N LEU A 118 16.64 6.66 -19.52
CA LEU A 118 16.14 7.40 -18.36
C LEU A 118 15.60 8.78 -18.75
N LYS A 119 14.31 8.99 -18.56
CA LYS A 119 13.65 10.29 -18.74
C LYS A 119 13.27 10.90 -17.40
N PHE A 120 13.70 12.14 -17.18
CA PHE A 120 13.24 12.94 -16.06
C PHE A 120 12.05 13.80 -16.47
N LEU A 121 10.99 13.76 -15.67
CA LEU A 121 9.76 14.53 -15.86
C LEU A 121 9.55 15.42 -14.63
N ALA A 122 9.78 16.72 -14.80
CA ALA A 122 9.52 17.67 -13.72
C ALA A 122 8.00 17.83 -13.53
N THR A 123 7.56 17.88 -12.28
CA THR A 123 6.18 18.20 -11.94
C THR A 123 6.14 19.28 -10.86
N ASN A 124 5.26 20.27 -11.04
CA ASN A 124 4.88 21.23 -9.99
C ASN A 124 3.54 20.84 -9.35
N ASP A 125 2.98 19.69 -9.74
CA ASP A 125 1.68 19.25 -9.29
C ASP A 125 1.71 18.87 -7.80
N ARG A 126 0.75 19.39 -7.05
CA ARG A 126 0.66 19.14 -5.61
C ARG A 126 0.15 17.73 -5.31
N ALA A 127 -0.68 17.16 -6.18
CA ALA A 127 -1.26 15.84 -6.03
C ALA A 127 -0.18 14.75 -6.14
N LEU A 128 0.71 14.80 -7.15
CA LEU A 128 1.81 13.83 -7.26
C LEU A 128 2.97 14.10 -6.29
N GLY A 129 3.17 15.36 -5.87
CA GLY A 129 4.29 15.74 -5.01
C GLY A 129 4.31 15.12 -3.61
N GLN A 130 3.23 14.44 -3.19
CA GLN A 130 3.13 13.73 -1.91
C GLN A 130 3.40 12.23 -2.03
N TYR A 131 3.56 11.72 -3.25
CA TYR A 131 3.65 10.28 -3.49
C TYR A 131 5.08 9.83 -3.75
N TRP A 132 5.42 8.71 -3.11
CA TRP A 132 6.56 7.88 -3.46
C TRP A 132 6.04 6.62 -4.15
N THR A 133 6.44 6.39 -5.39
CA THR A 133 5.98 5.27 -6.19
C THR A 133 7.17 4.65 -6.89
N VAL A 134 7.26 3.32 -6.91
CA VAL A 134 8.14 2.58 -7.81
C VAL A 134 7.30 1.51 -8.46
N LEU A 135 7.21 1.57 -9.79
CA LEU A 135 6.36 0.71 -10.61
C LEU A 135 7.21 0.09 -11.69
N TYR A 136 7.23 -1.24 -11.75
CA TYR A 136 7.88 -2.01 -12.79
C TYR A 136 6.84 -2.84 -13.57
N GLN A 137 6.94 -2.81 -14.89
CA GLN A 137 6.16 -3.62 -15.83
C GLN A 137 7.10 -4.28 -16.86
N GLY A 138 7.51 -5.51 -16.58
CA GLY A 138 8.23 -6.38 -17.49
C GLY A 138 7.30 -7.26 -18.33
N HIS A 139 7.89 -8.12 -19.15
CA HIS A 139 7.15 -9.10 -19.96
C HIS A 139 6.58 -10.26 -19.11
N GLN A 140 7.32 -10.69 -18.09
CA GLN A 140 6.97 -11.83 -17.25
C GLN A 140 6.52 -11.40 -15.86
N ARG A 141 7.10 -10.30 -15.34
CA ARG A 141 6.86 -9.86 -13.96
C ARG A 141 6.50 -8.39 -13.91
N GLN A 142 5.85 -8.02 -12.82
CA GLN A 142 5.48 -6.65 -12.52
C GLN A 142 5.32 -6.51 -11.02
N ALA A 143 5.67 -5.36 -10.51
CA ALA A 143 5.49 -5.02 -9.11
C ALA A 143 5.32 -3.51 -9.00
N MET A 144 4.59 -3.09 -7.98
CA MET A 144 4.44 -1.67 -7.67
C MET A 144 4.43 -1.48 -6.17
N LEU A 145 5.16 -0.48 -5.71
CA LEU A 145 4.99 0.19 -4.43
C LEU A 145 4.36 1.54 -4.71
N VAL A 146 3.30 1.88 -3.99
CA VAL A 146 2.74 3.23 -4.00
C VAL A 146 2.46 3.67 -2.57
N CYS A 147 3.05 4.80 -2.21
CA CYS A 147 2.96 5.37 -0.88
C CYS A 147 2.65 6.86 -0.97
N ARG A 148 1.90 7.36 0.02
CA ARG A 148 1.66 8.77 0.25
C ARG A 148 2.33 9.18 1.55
N GLN A 149 3.04 10.31 1.54
CA GLN A 149 3.63 10.84 2.76
C GLN A 149 2.53 11.12 3.80
N ALA A 150 2.72 10.57 5.01
CA ALA A 150 1.74 10.58 6.10
C ALA A 150 2.02 11.67 7.16
N ASN A 151 3.23 12.24 7.18
CA ASN A 151 3.64 13.32 8.07
C ASN A 151 4.15 14.54 7.29
N GLU A 152 4.46 15.64 7.98
CA GLU A 152 4.92 16.89 7.34
C GLU A 152 6.45 17.04 7.29
N ALA A 153 7.19 15.95 7.48
CA ALA A 153 8.65 15.97 7.50
C ALA A 153 9.24 16.44 6.16
N LYS A 154 10.17 17.39 6.23
CA LYS A 154 10.88 17.92 5.05
C LYS A 154 12.08 17.05 4.68
N ASP A 155 12.87 16.65 5.67
CA ASP A 155 14.00 15.73 5.50
C ASP A 155 13.46 14.34 5.15
N PHE A 156 14.05 13.68 4.15
CA PHE A 156 13.52 12.42 3.63
C PHE A 156 13.54 11.32 4.69
N GLU A 157 14.62 11.26 5.46
CA GLU A 157 14.91 10.27 6.51
C GLU A 157 13.88 10.30 7.64
N LYS A 158 13.20 11.44 7.84
CA LYS A 158 12.17 11.63 8.87
C LYS A 158 10.76 11.42 8.32
N ARG A 159 10.60 11.11 7.03
CA ARG A 159 9.27 10.93 6.42
C ARG A 159 8.69 9.58 6.82
N LEU A 160 7.39 9.60 7.01
CA LEU A 160 6.56 8.42 7.14
C LEU A 160 5.66 8.32 5.93
N PHE A 161 5.46 7.10 5.45
CA PHE A 161 4.80 6.81 4.20
C PHE A 161 3.70 5.78 4.43
N GLU A 162 2.45 6.15 4.16
CA GLU A 162 1.32 5.22 4.18
C GLU A 162 1.14 4.66 2.77
N GLY A 163 1.20 3.35 2.60
CA GLY A 163 1.13 2.74 1.27
C GLY A 163 1.03 1.23 1.26
N PHE A 164 1.10 0.65 0.07
CA PHE A 164 1.06 -0.80 -0.14
C PHE A 164 1.88 -1.17 -1.36
N TYR A 165 2.19 -2.46 -1.46
CA TYR A 165 2.77 -3.05 -2.68
C TYR A 165 1.84 -4.09 -3.30
N THR A 166 1.99 -4.32 -4.61
CA THR A 166 1.15 -5.23 -5.39
C THR A 166 1.90 -5.85 -6.58
N PHE A 167 1.47 -7.04 -6.98
CA PHE A 167 1.86 -7.69 -8.25
C PHE A 167 0.68 -7.75 -9.22
N ASN A 168 -0.49 -7.22 -8.83
CA ASN A 168 -1.72 -7.26 -9.62
C ASN A 168 -1.64 -6.31 -10.83
N THR A 169 -1.63 -6.87 -12.04
CA THR A 169 -1.55 -6.14 -13.31
C THR A 169 -2.62 -5.05 -13.43
N GLY A 170 -3.86 -5.40 -13.08
CA GLY A 170 -5.00 -4.49 -13.23
C GLY A 170 -4.85 -3.28 -12.32
N LEU A 171 -4.38 -3.47 -11.09
CA LEU A 171 -4.15 -2.38 -10.16
C LEU A 171 -2.98 -1.50 -10.60
N ILE A 172 -1.88 -2.10 -11.04
CA ILE A 172 -0.71 -1.39 -11.57
C ILE A 172 -1.09 -0.51 -12.76
N ILE A 173 -1.85 -1.05 -13.74
CA ILE A 173 -2.30 -0.29 -14.91
C ILE A 173 -3.17 0.90 -14.52
N ARG A 174 -4.10 0.73 -13.56
CA ARG A 174 -4.98 1.83 -13.16
C ARG A 174 -4.23 2.90 -12.36
N VAL A 175 -3.30 2.53 -11.47
CA VAL A 175 -2.46 3.50 -10.75
C VAL A 175 -1.54 4.25 -11.71
N ARG A 176 -0.92 3.57 -12.67
CA ARG A 176 -0.14 4.22 -13.73
C ARG A 176 -0.98 5.22 -14.52
N ARG A 177 -2.21 4.86 -14.89
CA ARG A 177 -3.15 5.76 -15.58
C ARG A 177 -3.45 7.01 -14.77
N ASP A 178 -3.60 6.89 -13.45
CA ASP A 178 -3.78 8.06 -12.57
C ASP A 178 -2.54 8.97 -12.61
N ILE A 179 -1.34 8.41 -12.49
CA ILE A 179 -0.08 9.19 -12.56
C ILE A 179 0.04 9.92 -13.90
N GLU A 180 -0.15 9.21 -15.01
CA GLU A 180 -0.09 9.79 -16.35
C GLU A 180 -1.22 10.81 -16.59
N GLY A 181 -2.40 10.59 -16.00
CA GLY A 181 -3.52 11.51 -16.00
C GLY A 181 -3.19 12.82 -15.27
N ILE A 182 -2.57 12.74 -14.09
CA ILE A 182 -2.15 13.93 -13.33
C ILE A 182 -1.04 14.67 -14.07
N MET A 183 -0.03 13.97 -14.59
CA MET A 183 1.03 14.59 -15.39
C MET A 183 0.49 15.31 -16.63
N ALA A 184 -0.55 14.76 -17.26
CA ALA A 184 -1.25 15.37 -18.39
C ALA A 184 -2.31 16.41 -17.98
N ARG A 185 -2.45 16.74 -16.68
CA ARG A 185 -3.48 17.64 -16.13
C ARG A 185 -4.92 17.23 -16.44
N ARG A 186 -5.16 15.94 -16.67
CA ARG A 186 -6.49 15.32 -16.90
C ARG A 186 -7.08 14.73 -15.62
N ALA A 187 -6.29 14.60 -14.56
CA ALA A 187 -6.71 14.16 -13.24
C ALA A 187 -6.05 15.04 -12.17
N SER A 188 -6.71 15.16 -11.02
CA SER A 188 -6.25 15.96 -9.88
C SER A 188 -5.87 15.10 -8.66
N GLN A 189 -6.01 13.78 -8.75
CA GLN A 189 -5.80 12.86 -7.62
C GLN A 189 -5.50 11.44 -8.06
N MET A 190 -4.84 10.68 -7.18
CA MET A 190 -4.57 9.24 -7.31
C MET A 190 -5.81 8.44 -6.89
N ARG A 191 -6.81 8.35 -7.78
CA ARG A 191 -8.13 7.78 -7.49
C ARG A 191 -8.04 6.33 -7.00
N GLU A 192 -7.23 5.51 -7.65
CA GLU A 192 -7.10 4.10 -7.28
C GLU A 192 -6.42 3.91 -5.94
N PHE A 193 -5.41 4.73 -5.62
CA PHE A 193 -4.77 4.69 -4.31
C PHE A 193 -5.79 4.96 -3.20
N GLU A 194 -6.57 6.03 -3.32
CA GLU A 194 -7.59 6.38 -2.32
C GLU A 194 -8.71 5.33 -2.26
N ARG A 195 -9.09 4.72 -3.40
CA ARG A 195 -10.07 3.63 -3.46
C ARG A 195 -9.58 2.40 -2.67
N VAL A 196 -8.36 1.92 -2.91
CA VAL A 196 -7.82 0.75 -2.21
C VAL A 196 -7.61 1.07 -0.72
N ARG A 197 -7.18 2.29 -0.39
CA ARG A 197 -7.06 2.75 1.00
C ARG A 197 -8.39 2.74 1.74
N ALA A 198 -9.47 3.19 1.10
CA ALA A 198 -10.81 3.16 1.68
C ALA A 198 -11.28 1.72 1.94
N ILE A 199 -11.00 0.79 1.02
CA ILE A 199 -11.32 -0.64 1.18
C ILE A 199 -10.55 -1.24 2.35
N ASP A 200 -9.24 -0.99 2.43
CA ASP A 200 -8.38 -1.49 3.51
C ASP A 200 -8.86 -1.01 4.89
N ARG A 201 -9.14 0.29 5.04
CA ARG A 201 -9.69 0.86 6.28
C ARG A 201 -11.05 0.28 6.63
N GLY A 202 -11.92 0.11 5.64
CA GLY A 202 -13.21 -0.55 5.82
C GLY A 202 -13.06 -1.99 6.32
N ALA A 203 -12.14 -2.76 5.73
CA ALA A 203 -11.85 -4.12 6.16
C ALA A 203 -11.30 -4.18 7.59
N LYS A 204 -10.39 -3.26 7.96
CA LYS A 204 -9.87 -3.14 9.34
C LYS A 204 -10.96 -2.77 10.34
N GLN A 205 -11.84 -1.83 9.99
CA GLN A 205 -12.97 -1.44 10.83
C GLN A 205 -13.93 -2.62 11.08
N LEU A 206 -14.23 -3.41 10.04
CA LEU A 206 -15.02 -4.62 10.17
C LEU A 206 -14.33 -5.65 11.06
N GLY A 207 -13.03 -5.91 10.86
CA GLY A 207 -12.26 -6.85 11.67
C GLY A 207 -12.23 -6.48 13.15
N LEU A 208 -12.13 -5.18 13.45
CA LEU A 208 -12.22 -4.65 14.81
C LEU A 208 -13.60 -4.93 15.43
N GLN A 209 -14.67 -4.70 14.68
CA GLN A 209 -16.03 -4.94 15.16
C GLN A 209 -16.30 -6.43 15.36
N PHE A 210 -15.84 -7.28 14.44
CA PHE A 210 -15.97 -8.73 14.56
C PHE A 210 -15.23 -9.26 15.80
N THR A 211 -14.00 -8.81 16.03
CA THR A 211 -13.21 -9.18 17.22
C THR A 211 -13.92 -8.75 18.51
N ARG A 212 -14.52 -7.56 18.54
CA ARG A 212 -15.27 -7.07 19.70
C ARG A 212 -16.51 -7.91 19.99
N GLU A 213 -17.30 -8.21 18.97
CA GLU A 213 -18.52 -9.01 19.12
C GLU A 213 -18.18 -10.47 19.46
N HIS A 214 -17.15 -11.06 18.84
CA HIS A 214 -16.64 -12.39 19.22
C HIS A 214 -16.26 -12.45 20.70
N LYS A 215 -15.48 -11.48 21.19
CA LYS A 215 -15.08 -11.42 22.60
C LYS A 215 -16.29 -11.26 23.54
N ALA A 216 -17.29 -10.46 23.15
CA ALA A 216 -18.52 -10.31 23.92
C ALA A 216 -19.30 -11.63 24.05
N VAL A 217 -19.40 -12.40 22.96
CA VAL A 217 -20.03 -13.73 22.96
C VAL A 217 -19.22 -14.71 23.81
N GLU A 218 -17.89 -14.71 23.68
CA GLU A 218 -17.02 -15.58 24.47
C GLU A 218 -17.11 -15.28 25.98
N ASP A 219 -17.13 -14.00 26.36
CA ASP A 219 -17.30 -13.57 27.75
C ASP A 219 -18.70 -13.96 28.29
N ALA A 220 -19.75 -13.89 27.45
CA ALA A 220 -21.08 -14.34 27.81
C ALA A 220 -21.14 -15.87 28.01
N LEU A 221 -20.48 -16.65 27.15
CA LEU A 221 -20.36 -18.10 27.29
C LEU A 221 -19.58 -18.49 28.55
N ARG A 222 -18.47 -17.81 28.85
CA ARG A 222 -17.71 -18.03 30.09
C ARG A 222 -18.56 -17.71 31.32
N LYS A 223 -19.34 -16.62 31.30
CA LYS A 223 -20.27 -16.28 32.39
C LYS A 223 -21.35 -17.34 32.58
N LEU A 224 -21.92 -17.87 31.49
CA LEU A 224 -22.85 -19.00 31.55
C LEU A 224 -22.22 -20.24 32.19
N GLN A 225 -20.99 -20.57 31.83
CA GLN A 225 -20.28 -21.76 32.34
C GLN A 225 -19.88 -21.61 33.81
N ILE A 226 -19.48 -20.41 34.25
CA ILE A 226 -19.00 -20.15 35.62
C ILE A 226 -20.18 -19.92 36.59
N ALA A 227 -21.23 -19.24 36.16
CA ALA A 227 -22.32 -18.78 37.02
C ALA A 227 -23.56 -19.69 36.96
N GLY A 228 -23.39 -21.02 36.97
CA GLY A 228 -24.50 -21.99 36.90
C GLY A 228 -25.80 -21.54 37.59
N ASP A 229 -26.94 -21.81 36.94
CA ASP A 229 -28.31 -21.37 37.26
C ASP A 229 -28.58 -19.86 37.51
N ARG A 230 -27.57 -19.00 37.66
CA ARG A 230 -27.75 -17.55 37.90
C ARG A 230 -27.74 -16.69 36.64
N TYR A 231 -27.10 -17.14 35.56
CA TYR A 231 -27.15 -16.46 34.27
C TYR A 231 -28.22 -17.10 33.39
N GLN A 232 -29.41 -16.48 33.32
CA GLN A 232 -30.53 -17.10 32.61
C GLN A 232 -30.27 -17.20 31.09
N PRO A 233 -30.59 -18.35 30.45
CA PRO A 233 -30.45 -18.57 29.00
C PRO A 233 -31.12 -17.50 28.12
N ARG A 234 -32.17 -16.84 28.63
CA ARG A 234 -32.86 -15.73 27.95
C ARG A 234 -31.98 -14.49 27.78
N HIS A 235 -31.10 -14.20 28.74
CA HIS A 235 -30.17 -13.07 28.63
C HIS A 235 -29.07 -13.35 27.60
N PHE A 236 -28.58 -14.60 27.54
CA PHE A 236 -27.66 -15.02 26.50
C PHE A 236 -28.27 -14.95 25.09
N ALA A 237 -29.50 -15.43 24.93
CA ALA A 237 -30.20 -15.35 23.65
C ALA A 237 -30.39 -13.88 23.19
N ALA A 238 -30.75 -12.99 24.11
CA ALA A 238 -30.88 -11.56 23.82
C ALA A 238 -29.53 -10.89 23.45
N ASP A 239 -28.44 -11.23 24.16
CA ASP A 239 -27.11 -10.72 23.84
C ASP A 239 -26.60 -11.25 22.49
N LEU A 240 -26.81 -12.53 22.19
CA LEU A 240 -26.48 -13.14 20.90
C LEU A 240 -27.28 -12.52 19.75
N GLU A 241 -28.60 -12.34 19.93
CA GLU A 241 -29.47 -11.72 18.93
C GLU A 241 -29.06 -10.25 18.68
N LYS A 242 -28.67 -9.53 19.73
CA LYS A 242 -28.16 -8.16 19.62
C LYS A 242 -26.84 -8.10 18.86
N SER A 243 -25.91 -9.03 19.11
CA SER A 243 -24.64 -9.14 18.37
C SER A 243 -24.86 -9.52 16.91
N LEU A 244 -25.75 -10.48 16.63
CA LEU A 244 -26.12 -10.88 15.26
C LEU A 244 -26.80 -9.75 14.49
N ASN A 245 -27.70 -9.00 15.13
CA ASN A 245 -28.34 -7.84 14.53
C ASN A 245 -27.33 -6.73 14.22
N ARG A 246 -26.34 -6.48 15.09
CA ARG A 246 -25.25 -5.54 14.81
C ARG A 246 -24.38 -5.99 13.65
N LEU A 247 -24.02 -7.26 13.57
CA LEU A 247 -23.27 -7.84 12.46
C LEU A 247 -24.04 -7.72 11.13
N LYS A 248 -25.35 -8.00 11.15
CA LYS A 248 -26.23 -7.85 9.98
C LYS A 248 -26.30 -6.38 9.53
N LEU A 249 -26.48 -5.45 10.46
CA LEU A 249 -26.52 -4.01 10.18
C LEU A 249 -25.19 -3.47 9.63
N LEU A 250 -24.07 -4.10 9.98
CA LEU A 250 -22.76 -3.81 9.40
C LEU A 250 -22.61 -4.41 8.00
N SER A 251 -23.04 -5.65 7.80
CA SER A 251 -23.11 -6.29 6.47
C SER A 251 -23.93 -5.45 5.50
N ASP A 252 -25.06 -4.91 5.94
CA ASP A 252 -25.96 -4.08 5.12
C ASP A 252 -25.37 -2.68 4.83
N LYS A 253 -24.43 -2.20 5.65
CA LYS A 253 -23.72 -0.93 5.45
C LYS A 253 -22.50 -1.05 4.55
N LEU A 254 -21.97 -2.26 4.34
CA LEU A 254 -20.79 -2.50 3.50
C LEU A 254 -20.96 -2.03 2.04
N PRO A 255 -22.09 -2.32 1.37
CA PRO A 255 -22.34 -1.79 0.03
C PRO A 255 -22.36 -0.26 -0.01
N GLY A 256 -22.87 0.39 1.04
CA GLY A 256 -22.92 1.85 1.15
C GLY A 256 -21.55 2.50 1.39
N LEU A 257 -20.67 1.85 2.15
CA LEU A 257 -19.28 2.30 2.36
C LEU A 257 -18.43 2.11 1.09
N MET A 258 -18.65 1.02 0.36
CA MET A 258 -18.03 0.80 -0.95
C MET A 258 -18.61 1.72 -2.04
N GLY A 259 -19.91 2.03 -1.98
CA GLY A 259 -20.61 2.93 -2.89
C GLY A 259 -20.29 4.40 -2.65
N ALA A 260 -20.12 4.85 -1.41
CA ALA A 260 -19.73 6.21 -1.06
C ALA A 260 -18.28 6.55 -1.48
N ALA A 261 -17.41 5.55 -1.52
CA ALA A 261 -16.09 5.66 -2.15
C ALA A 261 -16.19 5.80 -3.68
N GLY A 262 -17.28 5.32 -4.30
CA GLY A 262 -17.60 5.48 -5.72
C GLY A 262 -18.34 6.77 -6.08
N SER A 263 -19.25 7.26 -5.23
CA SER A 263 -20.11 8.42 -5.52
C SER A 263 -19.48 9.77 -5.17
N ARG A 264 -18.50 9.82 -4.26
CA ARG A 264 -17.61 10.99 -4.10
C ARG A 264 -16.56 11.14 -5.20
N LEU A 265 -16.50 10.20 -6.16
CA LEU A 265 -15.63 10.26 -7.35
C LEU A 265 -16.33 10.84 -8.59
N ALA A 266 -17.62 11.19 -8.49
CA ALA A 266 -18.43 11.78 -9.57
C ALA A 266 -18.73 13.28 -9.36
N ALA A 267 -18.19 13.89 -8.31
CA ALA A 267 -18.29 15.33 -8.02
C ALA A 267 -16.92 16.01 -8.13
#